data_AF-A0A1S4AMM1-F1
#
_entry.id   AF-A0A1S4AMM1-F1
#
_cell.length_a   1.000
_cell.length_b   1.000
_cell.length_c   1.000
_cell.angle_alpha   90.00
_cell.angle_beta   90.00
_cell.angle_gamma   90.00
#
_symmetry.space_group_name_H-M   'P 1'
#
loop_
_entity.id
_entity.type
_entity.pdbx_description
1 polymer ?
#
loop_
_entity_poly.entity_id
_entity_poly.type
_entity_poly.pdbx_seq_one_letter_code
_entity_poly.pdbx_strand_id
1 'polypeptide(L)' 'MYAGDIMTVNVNLAGLPALVLPCGFVDSSSAALPVGIQMIGAAFEEEKLFKVGHIFEQTLQGCSFIPPIVADELAC' A
#
# COMPACT_ATOMS: atom_id res chain seq x y z
N MET A 1 -5.10 -8.94 15.99
CA MET A 1 -3.94 -8.08 16.30
C MET A 1 -2.63 -8.81 16.08
N TYR A 2 -2.19 -9.75 16.92
CA TYR A 2 -0.82 -10.32 16.79
C TYR A 2 -0.45 -10.93 15.43
N ALA A 3 -1.32 -11.72 14.80
CA ALA A 3 -1.00 -12.33 13.50
C ALA A 3 -1.16 -11.37 12.31
N GLY A 4 -2.07 -10.40 12.41
CA GLY A 4 -2.37 -9.45 11.31
C GLY A 4 -1.35 -8.32 11.21
N ASP A 5 -0.81 -7.90 12.35
CA ASP A 5 0.08 -6.73 12.44
C ASP A 5 1.57 -7.13 12.57
N ILE A 6 1.87 -8.42 12.44
CA ILE A 6 3.23 -8.97 12.64
C ILE A 6 4.26 -8.31 11.72
N MET A 7 3.84 -7.96 10.50
CA MET A 7 4.70 -7.35 9.50
C MET A 7 4.79 -5.82 9.63
N THR A 8 3.94 -5.19 10.44
CA THR A 8 3.84 -3.72 10.54
C THR A 8 4.24 -3.18 11.91
N VAL A 9 4.15 -3.97 12.99
CA VAL A 9 4.48 -3.51 14.34
C VAL A 9 5.98 -3.23 14.55
N ASN A 10 6.83 -3.92 13.78
CA ASN A 10 8.28 -3.77 13.80
C ASN A 10 8.73 -2.32 13.51
N VAL A 11 8.10 -1.63 12.56
CA VAL A 11 8.50 -0.28 12.17
C VAL A 11 8.13 0.76 13.22
N ASN A 12 6.99 0.59 13.90
CA ASN A 12 6.62 1.43 15.04
C ASN A 12 7.65 1.34 16.17
N LEU A 13 8.13 0.13 16.47
CA LEU A 13 9.12 -0.09 17.54
C LEU A 13 10.52 0.41 17.14
N ALA A 14 10.87 0.29 15.85
CA ALA A 14 12.13 0.81 15.33
C ALA A 14 12.15 2.34 15.18
N GLY A 15 10.99 3.00 15.16
CA GLY A 15 10.89 4.45 14.98
C GLY A 15 11.33 4.93 13.60
N LEU A 16 11.20 4.07 12.57
CA LEU A 16 11.61 4.38 11.20
C LEU A 16 10.41 4.88 10.36
N PRO A 17 10.65 5.70 9.33
CA PRO A 17 9.59 6.08 8.41
C PRO A 17 9.15 4.89 7.54
N ALA A 18 7.84 4.75 7.37
CA ALA A 18 7.24 3.73 6.50
C ALA A 18 6.16 4.35 5.60
N LEU A 19 6.02 3.79 4.41
CA LEU A 19 5.03 4.13 3.41
C LEU A 19 4.34 2.85 2.93
N VAL A 20 3.02 2.89 2.80
CA VAL A 20 2.24 1.79 2.22
C VAL A 20 1.54 2.28 0.97
N LEU A 21 1.73 1.58 -0.14
CA LEU A 21 1.08 1.87 -1.42
C LEU A 21 0.24 0.69 -1.89
N PRO A 22 -0.89 0.91 -2.57
CA PRO A 22 -1.65 -0.17 -3.18
C PRO A 22 -0.83 -0.81 -4.32
N CYS A 23 -0.80 -2.13 -4.38
CA CYS A 23 -0.05 -2.88 -5.41
C CYS A 23 -0.92 -3.85 -6.23
N GLY A 24 -2.20 -3.99 -5.89
CA GLY A 24 -3.12 -4.81 -6.67
C GLY A 24 -4.32 -5.27 -5.86
N PHE A 25 -5.06 -6.20 -6.47
CA PHE A 25 -6.10 -6.97 -5.80
C PHE A 25 -5.75 -8.45 -5.90
N VAL A 26 -6.14 -9.22 -4.89
CA VAL A 26 -6.09 -10.69 -4.91
C VAL A 26 -7.51 -11.24 -4.91
N ASP A 27 -7.75 -12.24 -5.75
CA ASP A 27 -9.03 -12.94 -5.78
C ASP A 27 -9.24 -13.70 -4.47
N SER A 28 -10.29 -13.32 -3.74
CA SER A 28 -10.82 -14.09 -2.62
C SER A 28 -12.18 -14.68 -3.01
N SER A 29 -12.60 -15.72 -2.29
CA SER A 29 -13.82 -16.50 -2.59
C SER A 29 -15.12 -15.68 -2.68
N SER A 30 -15.12 -14.45 -2.19
CA SER A 30 -16.29 -13.56 -2.16
C SER A 30 -16.08 -12.21 -2.84
N ALA A 31 -14.85 -11.72 -2.95
CA ALA A 31 -14.53 -10.43 -3.57
C ALA A 31 -13.01 -10.30 -3.82
N ALA A 32 -12.61 -9.45 -4.77
CA ALA A 32 -11.23 -9.05 -4.93
C ALA A 32 -10.81 -8.15 -3.76
N LEU A 33 -9.77 -8.55 -3.02
CA LEU A 33 -9.30 -7.82 -1.84
C LEU A 33 -8.05 -6.99 -2.17
N PRO A 34 -7.99 -5.71 -1.76
CA PRO A 34 -6.83 -4.86 -2.04
C PRO A 34 -5.60 -5.34 -1.26
N VAL A 35 -4.46 -5.31 -1.92
CA VAL A 35 -3.15 -5.60 -1.32
C VAL A 35 -2.28 -4.36 -1.38
N GLY A 36 -1.58 -4.09 -0.30
CA GLY A 36 -0.58 -3.02 -0.21
C GLY A 36 0.84 -3.56 -0.10
N ILE A 37 1.80 -2.79 -0.59
CA ILE A 37 3.23 -2.99 -0.36
C ILE A 37 3.72 -2.02 0.70
N GLN A 38 4.44 -2.52 1.70
CA GLN A 38 5.08 -1.68 2.71
C GLN A 38 6.55 -1.46 2.37
N MET A 39 6.97 -0.20 2.37
CA MET A 39 8.36 0.22 2.21
C MET A 39 8.80 0.94 3.48
N ILE A 40 10.00 0.61 3.96
CA ILE A 40 10.58 1.19 5.18
C ILE A 40 11.86 1.92 4.80
N GLY A 41 11.95 3.20 5.15
CA GLY A 41 13.12 4.03 4.94
C GLY A 41 14.08 4.02 6.13
N ALA A 42 15.29 4.55 5.94
CA ALA A 42 16.16 4.88 7.06
C ALA A 42 15.62 6.09 7.83
N ALA A 43 16.08 6.28 9.06
CA ALA A 43 15.66 7.40 9.90
C ALA A 43 15.93 8.74 9.18
N PHE A 44 14.91 9.60 9.11
CA PHE A 44 14.94 10.91 8.46
C PHE A 44 15.22 10.88 6.93
N GLU A 45 15.01 9.74 6.25
CA GLU A 45 15.10 9.62 4.78
C GLU A 45 13.73 9.61 4.08
N GLU A 46 12.73 10.36 4.58
CA GLU A 46 11.38 10.38 4.01
C GLU A 46 11.37 10.85 2.55
N GLU A 47 12.24 11.80 2.18
CA GLU A 47 12.35 12.28 0.80
C GLU A 47 12.67 11.14 -0.18
N LYS A 48 13.59 10.25 0.20
CA LYS A 48 13.96 9.09 -0.61
C LYS A 48 12.84 8.07 -0.64
N LEU A 49 12.19 7.84 0.50
CA LEU A 49 11.05 6.93 0.58
C LEU A 49 9.90 7.38 -0.33
N PHE A 50 9.59 8.69 -0.35
CA PHE A 50 8.59 9.26 -1.27
C PHE A 50 9.03 9.19 -2.73
N LYS A 51 10.31 9.43 -3.05
CA LYS A 51 10.81 9.26 -4.43
C LYS A 51 10.62 7.84 -4.94
N VAL A 52 10.94 6.83 -4.12
CA VAL A 52 10.73 5.42 -4.48
C VAL A 52 9.24 5.11 -4.64
N GLY A 53 8.41 5.59 -3.72
CA GLY A 53 6.96 5.45 -3.81
C GLY A 53 6.38 6.07 -5.08
N HIS A 54 6.84 7.25 -5.45
CA HIS A 54 6.40 7.92 -6.67
C HIS A 54 6.82 7.16 -7.94
N ILE A 55 8.04 6.63 -7.98
CA ILE A 55 8.49 5.77 -9.09
C ILE A 55 7.63 4.51 -9.20
N PHE A 56 7.27 3.92 -8.05
CA PHE A 56 6.39 2.75 -8.01
C PHE A 56 5.01 3.07 -8.60
N GLU A 57 4.38 4.18 -8.19
CA GLU A 57 3.10 4.65 -8.75
C GLU A 57 3.19 4.89 -10.27
N GLN A 58 4.26 5.54 -10.74
CA GLN A 58 4.47 5.79 -12.17
C GLN A 58 4.62 4.49 -12.99
N THR A 59 5.15 3.44 -12.38
CA THR A 59 5.29 2.12 -13.05
C THR A 59 3.92 1.40 -13.16
N LEU A 60 2.95 1.80 -12.34
CA LEU A 60 1.61 1.21 -12.25
C LEU A 60 0.53 2.00 -13.00
N GLN A 61 0.89 2.90 -13.93
CA GLN A 61 -0.03 3.80 -14.66
C GLN A 61 -1.26 3.14 -15.33
N GLY A 62 -1.32 1.81 -15.49
CA GLY A 62 -2.48 1.07 -16.00
C GLY A 62 -3.35 0.36 -14.95
N CYS A 63 -3.01 0.43 -13.67
CA CYS A 63 -3.74 -0.24 -12.59
C CYS A 63 -4.67 0.76 -11.88
N SER A 64 -5.98 0.53 -11.98
CA SER A 64 -6.97 1.27 -11.19
C SER A 64 -7.12 0.62 -9.81
N PHE A 65 -6.76 1.34 -8.76
CA PHE A 65 -6.90 0.89 -7.37
C PHE A 65 -8.21 1.36 -6.71
N ILE A 66 -9.21 1.70 -7.53
CA ILE A 66 -10.54 2.12 -7.06
C ILE A 66 -11.20 0.90 -6.40
N PRO A 67 -11.58 0.99 -5.11
CA PRO A 67 -12.24 -0.11 -4.44
C PRO A 67 -13.63 -0.36 -5.05
N PRO A 68 -14.09 -1.62 -5.13
CA PRO A 68 -15.35 -1.96 -5.79
C PRO A 68 -16.56 -1.23 -5.22
N ILE A 69 -16.52 -0.89 -3.91
CA ILE A 69 -17.59 -0.13 -3.24
C ILE A 69 -17.76 1.30 -3.79
N VAL A 70 -16.72 1.89 -4.37
CA VAL A 70 -16.75 3.24 -4.96
C VAL A 70 -16.85 3.17 -6.49
N ALA A 71 -16.48 2.04 -7.10
CA ALA A 71 -16.58 1.86 -8.55
C ALA A 71 -18.03 1.92 -9.06
N ASP A 72 -19.02 1.45 -8.28
CA ASP A 72 -20.45 1.54 -8.62
C ASP A 72 -20.98 2.98 -8.56
N GLU A 73 -20.40 3.85 -7.72
CA GLU A 73 -20.82 5.27 -7.59
C GLU A 73 -20.21 6.18 -8.68
N LEU A 74 -19.05 5.83 -9.24
CA LEU A 74 -18.40 6.58 -10.33
C LEU A 74 -18.83 6.14 -11.74
N ALA A 75 -19.72 5.16 -11.86
CA ALA A 75 -20.24 4.67 -13.14
C ALA A 75 -21.46 5.45 -13.69
N CYS A 76 -21.73 6.65 -13.15
CA CYS A 76 -22.72 7.61 -13.68
C CYS A 76 -22.07 8.61 -14.64
#